data_AF-A0A3M6V1I6-F1
#
_entry.id   AF-A0A3M6V1I6-F1
#
_cell.length_a   1.000
_cell.length_b   1.000
_cell.length_c   1.000
_cell.angle_alpha   90.00
_cell.angle_beta   90.00
_cell.angle_gamma   90.00
#
_symmetry.space_group_name_H-M   'P 1'
#
loop_
_entity.id
_entity.type
_entity.pdbx_description
1 polymer ?
#
loop_
_entity_poly.entity_id
_entity_poly.type
_entity_poly.pdbx_seq_one_letter_code
_entity_poly.pdbx_strand_id
1 'polypeptide(L)'
;MFHGVNFPGDGPIMGKRTIGWDPSFEKMTVSDNILRGDVTMFLLLKGGGYHRCQFHTSYKTKEPVTLPPNHVVEHRITRTDIEDKDGKKVLLEETAVAHVNPL
;
A
#
# COMPACT_ATOMS: atom_id res chain seq x y z
N MET A 1 2.70 -5.45 15.36
CA MET A 1 2.69 -6.85 14.86
C MET A 1 1.72 -6.89 13.69
N PHE A 2 2.14 -7.43 12.54
CA PHE A 2 1.25 -7.63 11.39
C PHE A 2 0.62 -9.03 11.49
N HIS A 3 -0.69 -9.15 11.23
CA HIS A 3 -1.41 -10.41 11.33
C HIS A 3 -2.22 -10.64 10.05
N GLY A 4 -1.82 -11.66 9.27
CA GLY A 4 -2.50 -12.07 8.05
C GLY A 4 -3.07 -13.48 8.22
N VAL A 5 -4.31 -13.67 7.79
CA VAL A 5 -5.06 -14.93 7.95
C VAL A 5 -5.86 -15.24 6.70
N ASN A 6 -6.32 -16.49 6.58
CA ASN A 6 -7.27 -16.93 5.54
C ASN A 6 -6.80 -16.75 4.09
N PHE A 7 -5.49 -16.67 3.84
CA PHE A 7 -4.99 -16.76 2.47
C PHE A 7 -5.18 -18.19 1.94
N PRO A 8 -5.73 -18.38 0.72
CA PRO A 8 -5.82 -19.70 0.09
C PRO A 8 -4.43 -20.33 -0.03
N GLY A 9 -4.33 -21.63 0.24
CA GLY A 9 -3.05 -22.36 0.20
C GLY A 9 -2.39 -22.36 -1.19
N ASP A 10 -3.20 -22.37 -2.24
CA ASP A 10 -2.81 -22.26 -3.65
C ASP A 10 -2.85 -20.82 -4.19
N GLY A 11 -3.19 -19.85 -3.33
CA GLY A 11 -3.32 -18.44 -3.66
C GLY A 11 -1.98 -17.79 -4.06
N PRO A 12 -2.02 -16.62 -4.73
CA PRO A 12 -0.81 -15.95 -5.22
C PRO A 12 0.14 -15.52 -4.09
N ILE A 13 -0.40 -15.24 -2.90
CA ILE A 13 0.38 -14.86 -1.71
C ILE A 13 1.15 -16.06 -1.16
N MET A 14 0.45 -17.14 -0.82
CA MET A 14 1.07 -18.36 -0.27
C MET A 14 2.04 -19.01 -1.27
N GLY A 15 1.71 -18.96 -2.56
CA GLY A 15 2.57 -19.45 -3.64
C GLY A 15 3.72 -18.51 -4.05
N LYS A 16 3.93 -17.36 -3.38
CA LYS A 16 4.99 -16.37 -3.69
C LYS A 16 5.04 -15.98 -5.19
N ARG A 17 3.84 -15.75 -5.77
CA ARG A 17 3.65 -15.43 -7.19
C ARG A 17 3.53 -13.93 -7.48
N THR A 18 3.74 -13.09 -6.47
CA THR A 18 3.70 -11.63 -6.62
C THR A 18 5.08 -11.08 -7.00
N ILE A 19 5.12 -9.96 -7.72
CA ILE A 19 6.34 -9.28 -8.18
C ILE A 19 6.40 -7.79 -7.82
N GLY A 20 5.51 -7.33 -6.94
CA GLY A 20 5.47 -5.94 -6.49
C GLY A 20 4.06 -5.37 -6.53
N TRP A 21 3.94 -4.12 -6.11
CA TRP A 21 2.70 -3.34 -6.15
C TRP A 21 2.71 -2.44 -7.38
N ASP A 22 1.54 -2.26 -7.99
CA ASP A 22 1.29 -1.20 -8.96
C ASP A 22 1.29 0.17 -8.24
N PRO A 23 1.67 1.29 -8.89
CA PRO A 23 1.49 2.61 -8.32
C PRO A 23 0.02 2.84 -7.93
N SER A 24 -0.19 3.61 -6.86
CA SER A 24 -1.51 3.75 -6.26
C SER A 24 -1.77 5.18 -5.80
N PHE A 25 -3.04 5.48 -5.56
CA PHE A 25 -3.52 6.80 -5.17
C PHE A 25 -4.33 6.64 -3.89
N GLU A 26 -3.77 7.04 -2.75
CA GLU A 26 -4.46 7.00 -1.47
C GLU A 26 -5.33 8.24 -1.32
N LYS A 27 -6.64 8.02 -1.17
CA LYS A 27 -7.59 9.09 -0.92
C LYS A 27 -7.55 9.45 0.56
N MET A 28 -7.06 10.65 0.84
CA MET A 28 -6.93 11.14 2.20
C MET A 28 -8.13 12.01 2.58
N THR A 29 -8.82 11.64 3.66
CA THR A 29 -10.01 12.34 4.17
C THR A 29 -9.96 12.49 5.69
N VAL A 30 -10.68 13.47 6.22
CA VAL A 30 -10.82 13.66 7.67
C VAL A 30 -12.20 13.21 8.11
N SER A 31 -12.25 12.32 9.11
CA SER A 31 -13.49 11.88 9.76
C SER A 31 -13.23 11.69 11.25
N ASP A 32 -14.13 12.22 12.09
CA ASP A 32 -14.04 12.15 13.55
C ASP A 32 -12.70 12.68 14.10
N ASN A 33 -12.21 13.79 13.54
CA ASN A 33 -10.90 14.38 13.83
C ASN A 33 -9.70 13.43 13.64
N ILE A 34 -9.86 12.41 12.80
CA ILE A 34 -8.80 11.47 12.42
C ILE A 34 -8.58 11.55 10.90
N LEU A 35 -7.32 11.63 10.49
CA LEU A 35 -6.95 11.51 9.09
C LEU A 35 -7.06 10.03 8.68
N ARG A 36 -7.82 9.76 7.63
CA ARG A 36 -8.05 8.43 7.08
C ARG A 36 -7.53 8.37 5.65
N GLY A 37 -7.00 7.22 5.29
CA GLY A 37 -6.55 6.93 3.94
C GLY A 37 -7.24 5.67 3.42
N ASP A 38 -7.77 5.76 2.20
CA ASP A 38 -8.43 4.65 1.52
C ASP A 38 -7.76 4.44 0.16
N VAL A 39 -7.31 3.21 -0.11
CA VAL A 39 -6.63 2.89 -1.37
C VAL A 39 -6.95 1.48 -1.84
N THR A 40 -7.34 1.37 -3.12
CA THR A 40 -7.39 0.08 -3.81
C THR A 40 -6.00 -0.22 -4.34
N MET A 41 -5.40 -1.28 -3.80
CA MET A 41 -4.05 -1.71 -4.13
C MET A 41 -4.08 -2.92 -5.08
N PHE A 42 -3.09 -3.03 -5.96
CA PHE A 42 -2.97 -4.17 -6.86
C PHE A 42 -1.55 -4.75 -6.82
N LEU A 43 -1.44 -6.03 -6.48
CA LEU A 43 -0.20 -6.80 -6.60
C LEU A 43 -0.07 -7.34 -8.01
N LEU A 44 1.06 -7.05 -8.66
CA LEU A 44 1.44 -7.64 -9.94
C LEU A 44 1.79 -9.12 -9.75
N LEU A 45 1.34 -9.97 -10.67
CA LEU A 45 1.56 -11.42 -10.63
C LEU A 45 2.56 -11.88 -11.70
N LYS A 46 3.36 -12.91 -11.36
CA LYS A 46 4.21 -13.63 -12.33
C LYS A 46 3.33 -14.20 -13.45
N GLY A 47 3.68 -13.90 -14.71
CA GLY A 47 2.90 -14.32 -15.87
C GLY A 47 1.74 -13.38 -16.23
N GLY A 48 1.62 -12.23 -15.56
CA GLY A 48 0.61 -11.21 -15.83
C GLY A 48 -0.62 -11.29 -14.91
N GLY A 49 -1.40 -10.21 -14.92
CA GLY A 49 -2.58 -10.06 -14.07
C GLY A 49 -2.29 -9.44 -12.70
N TYR A 50 -3.36 -9.25 -11.94
CA TYR A 50 -3.34 -8.50 -10.68
C TYR A 50 -4.08 -9.24 -9.57
N HIS A 51 -3.58 -9.10 -8.34
CA HIS A 51 -4.30 -9.49 -7.13
C HIS A 51 -4.68 -8.22 -6.35
N ARG A 52 -5.99 -7.92 -6.29
CA ARG A 52 -6.52 -6.70 -5.65
C ARG A 52 -6.58 -6.84 -4.13
N CYS A 53 -6.26 -5.76 -3.43
CA CYS A 53 -6.51 -5.57 -2.00
C CYS A 53 -7.09 -4.17 -1.75
N GLN A 54 -7.84 -3.98 -0.67
CA GLN A 54 -8.32 -2.67 -0.24
C GLN A 54 -7.71 -2.34 1.11
N PHE A 55 -6.98 -1.24 1.21
CA PHE A 55 -6.50 -0.72 2.48
C PHE A 55 -7.43 0.36 2.99
N HIS A 56 -7.65 0.33 4.31
CA HIS A 56 -8.30 1.38 5.08
C HIS A 56 -7.37 1.68 6.24
N THR A 57 -6.80 2.89 6.26
CA THR A 57 -5.79 3.30 7.23
C THR A 57 -6.33 4.47 8.06
N SER A 58 -6.06 4.45 9.37
CA SER A 58 -6.35 5.56 10.27
C SER A 58 -5.05 6.07 10.88
N TYR A 59 -4.73 7.33 10.61
CA TYR A 59 -3.53 7.99 11.09
C TYR A 59 -3.84 8.79 12.35
N LYS A 60 -3.23 8.40 13.48
CA LYS A 60 -3.43 9.03 14.79
C LYS A 60 -2.12 9.64 15.27
N THR A 61 -2.19 10.88 15.75
CA THR A 61 -1.07 11.58 16.37
C THR A 61 -1.16 11.51 17.90
N LYS A 62 -0.02 11.58 18.58
CA LYS A 62 0.01 11.67 20.05
C LYS A 62 -0.38 13.07 20.52
N GLU A 63 0.08 14.08 19.79
CA GLU A 63 -0.20 15.48 20.05
C GLU A 63 -1.23 16.02 19.04
N PRO A 64 -2.01 17.05 19.41
CA PRO A 64 -2.91 17.71 18.47
C PRO A 64 -2.15 18.30 17.27
N VAL A 65 -2.71 18.11 16.07
CA VAL A 65 -2.19 18.67 14.83
C VAL A 65 -3.30 19.35 14.03
N THR A 66 -2.95 20.31 13.19
CA THR A 66 -3.88 20.85 12.19
C THR A 66 -4.11 19.79 11.12
N LEU A 67 -5.37 19.39 10.95
CA LEU A 67 -5.75 18.39 9.95
C LEU A 67 -5.77 19.02 8.54
N PRO A 68 -5.25 18.33 7.51
CA PRO A 68 -5.26 18.83 6.15
C PRO A 68 -6.66 18.74 5.52
N PRO A 69 -6.95 19.52 4.46
CA PRO A 69 -8.11 19.27 3.63
C PRO A 69 -7.99 17.91 2.92
N ASN A 70 -9.10 17.45 2.32
CA ASN A 70 -9.09 16.26 1.48
C ASN A 70 -8.07 16.40 0.35
N HIS A 71 -7.22 15.39 0.19
CA HIS A 71 -6.16 15.37 -0.81
C HIS A 71 -5.92 13.94 -1.30
N VAL A 72 -4.93 13.77 -2.17
CA VAL A 72 -4.48 12.47 -2.66
C VAL A 72 -2.99 12.34 -2.36
N VAL A 73 -2.55 11.13 -2.05
CA VAL A 73 -1.12 10.78 -2.02
C VAL A 73 -0.89 9.72 -3.10
N GLU A 74 -0.02 10.02 -4.06
CA GLU A 74 0.42 9.04 -5.06
C GLU A 74 1.57 8.23 -4.46
N HIS A 75 1.49 6.91 -4.48
CA HIS A 75 2.52 6.01 -3.96
C HIS A 75 3.11 5.18 -5.08
N ARG A 76 4.43 5.03 -5.04
CA ARG A 76 5.15 3.99 -5.78
C ARG A 76 6.15 3.34 -4.86
N ILE A 77 5.87 2.10 -4.49
CA ILE A 77 6.74 1.26 -3.66
C ILE A 77 7.38 0.16 -4.51
N THR A 78 8.70 0.11 -4.51
CA THR A 78 9.48 -0.83 -5.32
C THR A 78 10.41 -1.65 -4.45
N ARG A 79 10.42 -2.95 -4.69
CA ARG A 79 11.40 -3.88 -4.09
C ARG A 79 12.39 -4.27 -5.18
N THR A 80 13.69 -4.09 -4.92
CA THR A 80 14.73 -4.28 -5.93
C THR A 80 15.46 -5.63 -5.83
N ASP A 81 15.21 -6.41 -4.78
CA ASP A 81 15.83 -7.72 -4.52
C ASP A 81 14.91 -8.90 -4.87
N ILE A 82 13.93 -8.73 -5.77
CA ILE A 82 12.94 -9.78 -6.10
C ILE A 82 13.59 -11.07 -6.65
N GLU A 83 14.82 -10.97 -7.15
CA GLU A 83 15.61 -12.11 -7.65
C GLU A 83 16.54 -12.74 -6.60
N ASP A 84 16.68 -12.15 -5.40
CA ASP A 84 17.46 -12.73 -4.30
C ASP A 84 16.76 -13.97 -3.74
N LYS A 85 17.38 -15.14 -3.95
CA LYS A 85 16.84 -16.45 -3.59
C LYS A 85 16.82 -16.68 -2.09
N ASP A 86 17.63 -15.96 -1.31
CA ASP A 86 17.72 -16.17 0.13
C ASP A 86 16.63 -15.41 0.91
N GLY A 87 16.07 -14.33 0.34
CA GLY A 87 14.93 -13.58 0.89
C GLY A 87 15.14 -13.02 2.32
N LYS A 88 16.38 -13.02 2.82
CA LYS A 88 16.74 -12.59 4.18
C LYS A 88 17.02 -11.09 4.26
N LYS A 89 17.33 -10.47 3.14
CA LYS A 89 17.54 -9.02 3.01
C LYS A 89 16.58 -8.53 1.96
N VAL A 90 15.92 -7.42 2.26
CA VAL A 90 14.97 -6.76 1.36
C VAL A 90 15.44 -5.32 1.19
N LEU A 91 15.53 -4.88 -0.06
CA LEU A 91 15.75 -3.47 -0.38
C LEU A 91 14.43 -2.91 -0.91
N LEU A 92 13.92 -1.90 -0.20
CA LEU A 92 12.61 -1.31 -0.42
C LEU A 92 12.78 0.20 -0.58
N GLU A 93 12.22 0.73 -1.64
CA GLU A 93 12.17 2.16 -1.93
C GLU A 93 10.71 2.58 -2.11
N GLU A 94 10.34 3.73 -1.55
CA GLU A 94 9.02 4.30 -1.73
C GLU A 94 9.15 5.77 -2.12
N THR A 95 8.41 6.18 -3.14
CA THR A 95 8.13 7.58 -3.44
C THR A 95 6.66 7.84 -3.16
N ALA A 96 6.39 8.88 -2.36
CA ALA A 96 5.04 9.33 -2.06
C ALA A 96 4.92 10.83 -2.29
N VAL A 97 3.92 11.27 -3.07
CA VAL A 97 3.71 12.68 -3.39
C VAL A 97 2.28 13.07 -3.08
N ALA A 98 2.10 14.01 -2.17
CA ALA A 98 0.80 14.57 -1.84
C ALA A 98 0.44 15.71 -2.80
N HIS A 99 -0.80 15.73 -3.28
CA HIS A 99 -1.33 16.83 -4.05
C HIS A 99 -2.84 17.00 -3.81
N VAL A 100 -3.33 18.21 -4.04
CA VAL A 100 -4.77 18.46 -4.09
C VAL A 100 -5.31 17.79 -5.34
N ASN A 101 -6.51 17.21 -5.28
CA ASN A 101 -7.11 16.57 -6.44
C ASN A 101 -7.30 17.63 -7.56
N PRO A 102 -6.60 17.52 -8.70
CA PRO A 102 -6.90 18.39 -9.82
C PRO A 102 -8.29 18.03 -10.32
N LEU A 103 -9.19 19.03 -10.36
CA LEU A 103 -10.49 18.89 -11.01
C LEU A 103 -10.32 18.62 -12.51
#